data_AF-A0A1I8CPT3-F1
#
_entry.id   AF-A0A1I8CPT3-F1
#
_cell.length_a   1.000
_cell.length_b   1.000
_cell.length_c   1.000
_cell.angle_alpha   90.00
_cell.angle_beta   90.00
_cell.angle_gamma   90.00
#
_symmetry.space_group_name_H-M   'P 1'
#
loop_
_entity.id
_entity.type
_entity.pdbx_description
1 polymer ?
#
loop_
_entity_poly.entity_id
_entity_poly.type
_entity_poly.pdbx_seq_one_letter_code
_entity_poly.pdbx_strand_id
1 'polypeptide(L)'
;MENDRNIRSEVFYNFREKYYGTALNICEEYLLHATSNKVFFLIAKSYCLVKLKRTASALRQLNSLKDDQQFKVSLLLVNKIALEAETEKDLNRIKEVSKEIENLFNKATEEDVYTGCIVLISENQLPKAKTFIQRNVKDDTNQDISCLLGALNFQ
;
A
#
# COMPACT_ATOMS: atom_id res chain seq x y z
N MET A 1 10.99 -10.11 12.62
CA MET A 1 11.72 -10.04 11.32
C MET A 1 11.27 -11.12 10.36
N GLU A 2 11.53 -12.42 10.62
CA GLU A 2 11.01 -13.50 9.74
C GLU A 2 9.48 -13.67 9.84
N ASN A 3 8.94 -13.54 11.05
CA ASN A 3 7.48 -13.57 11.27
C ASN A 3 6.75 -12.44 10.51
N ASP A 4 7.26 -11.21 10.58
CA ASP A 4 6.68 -10.04 9.92
C ASP A 4 6.60 -10.25 8.40
N ARG A 5 7.67 -10.77 7.77
CA ARG A 5 7.71 -11.04 6.33
C ARG A 5 6.66 -12.08 5.93
N ASN A 6 6.50 -13.15 6.71
CA ASN A 6 5.48 -14.17 6.45
C ASN A 6 4.06 -13.57 6.50
N ILE A 7 3.78 -12.73 7.50
CA ILE A 7 2.47 -12.10 7.66
C ILE A 7 2.23 -11.08 6.53
N ARG A 8 3.24 -10.32 6.09
CA ARG A 8 3.10 -9.44 4.92
C ARG A 8 2.76 -10.23 3.65
N SER A 9 3.42 -11.37 3.43
CA SER A 9 3.14 -12.27 2.31
C SER A 9 1.71 -12.81 2.38
N GLU A 10 1.23 -13.18 3.56
CA GLU A 10 -0.14 -13.66 3.78
C GLU A 10 -1.19 -12.58 3.51
N VAL A 11 -0.95 -11.35 3.98
CA VAL A 11 -1.78 -10.18 3.65
C VAL A 11 -1.83 -9.96 2.14
N PHE A 12 -0.67 -10.00 1.46
CA PHE A 12 -0.60 -9.80 0.02
C PHE A 12 -1.33 -10.91 -0.76
N TYR A 13 -1.18 -12.17 -0.35
CA TYR A 13 -1.94 -13.28 -0.93
C TYR A 13 -3.45 -13.01 -0.85
N ASN A 14 -3.96 -12.63 0.33
CA ASN A 14 -5.38 -12.33 0.50
C ASN A 14 -5.83 -11.10 -0.29
N PHE A 15 -4.96 -10.10 -0.54
CA PHE A 15 -5.30 -8.98 -1.43
C PHE A 15 -5.50 -9.44 -2.87
N ARG A 16 -4.61 -10.30 -3.38
CA ARG A 16 -4.70 -10.84 -4.75
C ARG A 16 -5.97 -11.66 -4.96
N GLU A 17 -6.33 -12.47 -3.96
CA GLU A 17 -7.56 -13.28 -3.98
C GLU A 17 -8.81 -12.48 -3.58
N LYS A 18 -8.68 -11.17 -3.32
CA LYS A 18 -9.78 -10.27 -2.92
C LYS A 18 -10.47 -10.66 -1.61
N TYR A 19 -9.79 -11.42 -0.75
CA TYR A 19 -10.25 -11.77 0.60
C TYR A 19 -9.93 -10.66 1.61
N TYR A 20 -10.47 -9.46 1.36
CA TYR A 20 -10.16 -8.25 2.15
C TYR A 20 -10.61 -8.34 3.62
N GLY A 21 -11.64 -9.14 3.93
CA GLY A 21 -12.06 -9.40 5.31
C GLY A 21 -11.02 -10.21 6.09
N THR A 22 -10.49 -11.28 5.47
CA THR A 22 -9.43 -12.10 6.05
C THR A 22 -8.15 -11.28 6.23
N ALA A 23 -7.75 -10.52 5.19
CA ALA A 23 -6.57 -9.66 5.27
C ALA A 23 -6.69 -8.58 6.36
N LEU A 24 -7.90 -8.04 6.56
CA LEU A 24 -8.16 -7.10 7.65
C LEU A 24 -7.95 -7.75 9.01
N ASN A 25 -8.50 -8.95 9.24
CA ASN A 25 -8.35 -9.67 10.50
C ASN A 25 -6.87 -9.94 10.82
N ILE A 26 -6.10 -10.40 9.83
CA ILE A 26 -4.65 -10.64 9.98
C ILE A 26 -3.93 -9.35 10.38
N CYS A 27 -4.24 -8.22 9.71
CA CYS A 27 -3.63 -6.93 10.07
C CYS A 27 -4.01 -6.50 11.50
N GLU A 28 -5.26 -6.68 11.91
CA GLU A 28 -5.72 -6.29 13.25
C GLU A 28 -5.07 -7.15 14.34
N GLU A 29 -5.02 -8.47 14.15
CA GLU A 29 -4.36 -9.40 15.06
C GLU A 29 -2.87 -9.07 15.22
N TYR A 30 -2.17 -8.83 14.10
CA TYR A 30 -0.77 -8.43 14.16
C TYR A 30 -0.58 -7.11 14.92
N LEU A 31 -1.42 -6.10 14.66
CA LEU A 31 -1.29 -4.77 15.27
C LEU A 31 -1.50 -4.77 16.79
N LEU A 32 -2.29 -5.72 17.32
CA LEU A 32 -2.49 -5.91 18.76
C LEU A 32 -1.20 -6.34 19.48
N HIS A 33 -0.38 -7.15 18.82
CA HIS A 33 0.80 -7.78 19.42
C HIS A 33 2.12 -7.14 18.98
N ALA A 34 2.13 -6.38 17.88
CA ALA A 34 3.33 -5.76 17.35
C ALA A 34 3.92 -4.71 18.31
N THR A 35 5.24 -4.72 18.47
CA THR A 35 5.99 -3.72 19.25
C THR A 35 6.72 -2.70 18.36
N SER A 36 6.93 -3.01 17.09
CA SER A 36 7.57 -2.12 16.10
C SER A 36 7.03 -2.36 14.68
N ASN A 37 7.42 -1.49 13.73
CA ASN A 37 7.15 -1.60 12.30
C ASN A 37 5.67 -1.86 11.91
N LYS A 38 4.78 -1.04 12.47
CA LYS A 38 3.32 -1.18 12.30
C LYS A 38 2.78 -0.53 11.02
N VAL A 39 3.55 0.36 10.40
CA VAL A 39 3.03 1.29 9.38
C VAL A 39 2.53 0.56 8.14
N PHE A 40 3.26 -0.45 7.64
CA PHE A 40 2.79 -1.33 6.57
C PHE A 40 1.39 -1.90 6.89
N PHE A 41 1.22 -2.48 8.08
CA PHE A 41 -0.04 -3.13 8.48
C PHE A 41 -1.17 -2.12 8.70
N LEU A 42 -0.84 -0.89 9.13
CA LEU A 42 -1.83 0.18 9.19
C LEU A 42 -2.27 0.66 7.80
N ILE A 43 -1.37 0.70 6.82
CA ILE A 43 -1.70 1.01 5.42
C ILE A 43 -2.54 -0.12 4.80
N ALA A 44 -2.11 -1.37 4.98
CA ALA A 44 -2.83 -2.55 4.53
C ALA A 44 -4.24 -2.63 5.13
N LYS A 45 -4.37 -2.42 6.45
CA LYS A 45 -5.67 -2.28 7.13
C LYS A 45 -6.53 -1.19 6.51
N SER A 46 -5.96 -0.01 6.26
CA SER A 46 -6.69 1.11 5.65
C SER A 46 -7.19 0.75 4.26
N TYR A 47 -6.36 0.09 3.45
CA TYR A 47 -6.74 -0.41 2.14
C TYR A 47 -7.90 -1.42 2.21
N CYS A 48 -7.85 -2.40 3.12
CA CYS A 48 -8.98 -3.31 3.37
C CYS A 48 -10.25 -2.57 3.76
N LEU A 49 -10.16 -1.57 4.64
CA LEU A 49 -11.31 -0.77 5.05
C LEU A 49 -11.95 -0.07 3.85
N VAL A 50 -11.17 0.47 2.90
CA VAL A 50 -11.72 1.03 1.65
C VAL A 50 -12.44 -0.05 0.85
N LYS A 51 -11.82 -1.21 0.64
CA LYS A 51 -12.42 -2.31 -0.14
C LYS A 51 -13.69 -2.89 0.49
N LEU A 52 -13.81 -2.81 1.81
CA LEU A 52 -15.00 -3.19 2.57
C LEU A 52 -16.00 -2.04 2.73
N LYS A 53 -15.88 -0.96 1.95
CA LYS A 53 -16.77 0.22 1.96
C LYS A 53 -16.81 0.97 3.30
N ARG A 54 -15.78 0.83 4.12
CA ARG A 54 -15.57 1.54 5.40
C ARG A 54 -14.64 2.74 5.22
N THR A 55 -14.84 3.50 4.13
CA THR A 55 -13.94 4.57 3.64
C THR A 55 -13.64 5.64 4.69
N ALA A 56 -14.63 6.11 5.45
CA ALA A 56 -14.42 7.11 6.51
C ALA A 56 -13.49 6.63 7.63
N SER A 57 -13.45 5.32 7.90
CA SER A 57 -12.50 4.75 8.87
C SER A 57 -11.10 4.67 8.29
N ALA A 58 -10.98 4.30 7.00
CA ALA A 58 -9.70 4.30 6.29
C ALA A 58 -9.08 5.70 6.25
N LEU A 59 -9.84 6.73 5.88
CA LEU A 59 -9.35 8.12 5.79
C LEU A 59 -8.85 8.63 7.15
N ARG A 60 -9.58 8.36 8.24
CA ARG A 60 -9.12 8.72 9.59
C ARG A 60 -7.80 8.06 9.94
N GLN A 61 -7.64 6.78 9.62
CA GLN A 61 -6.41 6.05 9.89
C GLN A 61 -5.24 6.58 9.04
N LEU A 62 -5.45 6.82 7.74
CA LEU A 62 -4.44 7.39 6.86
C LEU A 62 -4.01 8.80 7.30
N ASN A 63 -4.96 9.62 7.76
CA ASN A 63 -4.66 10.96 8.27
C ASN A 63 -3.80 10.93 9.53
N SER A 64 -3.89 9.88 10.35
CA SER A 64 -3.04 9.72 11.54
C SER A 64 -1.58 9.38 11.19
N LEU A 65 -1.31 8.98 9.94
CA LEU A 65 0.01 8.57 9.44
C LEU A 65 0.62 9.58 8.47
N LYS A 66 -0.04 10.71 8.20
CA LYS A 66 0.30 11.65 7.12
C LYS A 66 1.74 12.21 7.16
N ASP A 67 2.34 12.21 8.35
CA ASP A 67 3.66 12.77 8.61
C ASP A 67 4.79 11.72 8.47
N ASP A 68 4.44 10.44 8.25
CA ASP A 68 5.39 9.37 7.99
C ASP A 68 6.06 9.55 6.62
N GLN A 69 7.35 9.86 6.66
CA GLN A 69 8.16 10.08 5.45
C GLN A 69 8.60 8.77 4.79
N GLN A 70 8.64 7.67 5.53
CA GLN A 70 9.10 6.38 5.03
C GLN A 70 8.03 5.71 4.18
N PHE A 71 6.75 5.99 4.45
CA PHE A 71 5.61 5.42 3.71
C PHE A 71 4.78 6.48 2.97
N LYS A 72 5.38 7.62 2.63
CA LYS A 72 4.65 8.78 2.11
C LYS A 72 3.90 8.47 0.82
N VAL A 73 4.53 7.83 -0.16
CA VAL A 73 3.91 7.54 -1.47
C VAL A 73 2.81 6.49 -1.34
N SER A 74 3.05 5.43 -0.58
CA SER A 74 2.08 4.36 -0.34
C SER A 74 0.86 4.85 0.43
N LEU A 75 1.04 5.73 1.42
CA LEU A 75 -0.05 6.42 2.12
C LEU A 75 -0.90 7.25 1.15
N LEU A 76 -0.26 8.04 0.28
CA LEU A 76 -0.97 8.85 -0.72
C LEU A 76 -1.71 7.99 -1.74
N LEU A 77 -1.14 6.85 -2.16
CA LEU A 77 -1.81 5.90 -3.05
C LEU A 77 -3.11 5.37 -2.43
N VAL A 78 -3.06 4.89 -1.19
CA VAL A 78 -4.26 4.38 -0.50
C VAL A 78 -5.23 5.51 -0.18
N ASN A 79 -4.74 6.72 0.13
CA ASN A 79 -5.58 7.90 0.33
C ASN A 79 -6.35 8.26 -0.95
N LYS A 80 -5.68 8.27 -2.10
CA LYS A 80 -6.32 8.48 -3.39
C LYS A 80 -7.42 7.45 -3.65
N ILE A 81 -7.13 6.17 -3.43
CA ILE A 81 -8.11 5.08 -3.60
C ILE A 81 -9.31 5.28 -2.66
N ALA A 82 -9.07 5.73 -1.43
CA ALA A 82 -10.12 6.03 -0.47
C ALA A 82 -11.01 7.19 -0.95
N LEU A 83 -10.43 8.31 -1.37
CA LEU A 83 -11.17 9.46 -1.91
C LEU A 83 -11.98 9.09 -3.16
N GLU A 84 -11.41 8.27 -4.05
CA GLU A 84 -12.09 7.80 -5.25
C GLU A 84 -13.27 6.84 -4.95
N ALA A 85 -13.29 6.24 -3.76
CA ALA A 85 -14.33 5.34 -3.27
C ALA A 85 -15.44 6.04 -2.46
N GLU A 86 -15.31 7.34 -2.17
CA GLU A 86 -16.37 8.13 -1.54
C GLU A 86 -17.57 8.29 -2.49
N THR A 87 -18.77 8.36 -1.91
CA THR A 87 -20.01 8.59 -2.67
C THR A 87 -20.00 9.97 -3.32
N GLU A 88 -19.57 10.98 -2.57
CA GLU A 88 -19.36 12.36 -3.06
C GLU A 88 -17.86 12.60 -3.20
N LYS A 89 -17.38 12.58 -4.45
CA LYS A 89 -15.94 12.68 -4.73
C LYS A 89 -15.47 14.12 -4.74
N ASP A 90 -14.50 14.44 -3.90
CA ASP A 90 -13.74 15.67 -4.03
C ASP A 90 -12.68 15.53 -5.14
N LEU A 91 -13.07 15.89 -6.36
CA LEU A 91 -12.21 15.81 -7.55
C LEU A 91 -10.99 16.71 -7.46
N ASN A 92 -11.07 17.84 -6.73
CA ASN A 92 -9.93 18.73 -6.55
C ASN A 92 -8.90 18.06 -5.64
N ARG A 93 -9.36 17.47 -4.54
CA ARG A 93 -8.48 16.74 -3.63
C ARG A 93 -7.82 15.53 -4.29
N ILE A 94 -8.56 14.77 -5.10
CA ILE A 94 -8.01 13.63 -5.86
C ILE A 94 -6.91 14.09 -6.83
N LYS A 95 -7.09 15.24 -7.49
CA LYS A 95 -6.07 15.82 -8.37
C LYS A 95 -4.83 16.27 -7.60
N GLU A 96 -5.01 16.94 -6.46
CA GLU A 96 -3.90 17.34 -5.58
C GLU A 96 -3.07 16.14 -5.14
N VAL A 97 -3.73 15.11 -4.61
CA VAL A 97 -3.06 13.87 -4.17
C VAL A 97 -2.36 13.18 -5.34
N SER A 98 -2.98 13.15 -6.52
CA SER A 98 -2.36 12.56 -7.73
C SER A 98 -1.08 13.30 -8.11
N LYS A 99 -1.09 14.63 -8.07
CA LYS A 99 0.09 15.46 -8.33
C LYS A 99 1.18 15.25 -7.28
N GLU A 100 0.81 15.10 -6.02
CA GLU A 100 1.76 14.80 -4.93
C GLU A 100 2.43 13.44 -5.13
N ILE A 101 1.65 12.41 -5.50
CA ILE A 101 2.18 11.08 -5.86
C ILE A 101 3.20 11.19 -7.00
N GLU A 102 2.87 11.91 -8.07
CA GLU A 102 3.76 12.08 -9.22
C GLU A 102 5.07 12.77 -8.84
N ASN A 103 5.00 13.82 -8.00
CA ASN A 103 6.18 14.56 -7.54
C ASN A 103 7.12 13.71 -6.66
N LEU A 104 6.56 12.79 -5.89
CA LEU A 104 7.30 11.93 -4.96
C LEU A 104 7.64 10.56 -5.57
N PHE A 105 7.10 10.24 -6.76
CA PHE A 105 7.18 8.91 -7.36
C PHE A 105 8.61 8.38 -7.54
N ASN A 106 9.56 9.27 -7.86
CA ASN A 106 10.97 8.91 -8.09
C ASN A 106 11.86 9.11 -6.83
N LYS A 107 11.23 9.41 -5.69
CA LYS A 107 11.90 9.64 -4.39
C LYS A 107 11.35 8.70 -3.32
N ALA A 108 10.68 7.63 -3.74
CA ALA A 108 10.10 6.66 -2.84
C ALA A 108 11.20 5.86 -2.14
N THR A 109 11.02 5.60 -0.85
CA THR A 109 11.88 4.69 -0.08
C THR A 109 11.61 3.24 -0.50
N GLU A 110 12.45 2.31 -0.06
CA GLU A 110 12.21 0.88 -0.33
C GLU A 110 10.90 0.39 0.28
N GLU A 111 10.56 0.84 1.49
CA GLU A 111 9.30 0.49 2.14
C GLU A 111 8.08 1.03 1.39
N ASP A 112 8.19 2.25 0.86
CA ASP A 112 7.16 2.83 -0.02
C ASP A 112 7.00 2.04 -1.31
N VAL A 113 8.12 1.66 -1.94
CA VAL A 113 8.11 0.88 -3.17
C VAL A 113 7.43 -0.46 -2.94
N TYR A 114 7.83 -1.21 -1.91
CA TYR A 114 7.24 -2.50 -1.59
C TYR A 114 5.73 -2.38 -1.31
N THR A 115 5.35 -1.47 -0.39
CA THR A 115 3.96 -1.30 0.04
C THR A 115 3.08 -0.77 -1.08
N GLY A 116 3.54 0.25 -1.79
CA GLY A 116 2.82 0.85 -2.91
C GLY A 116 2.68 -0.11 -4.08
N CYS A 117 3.69 -0.96 -4.36
CA CYS A 117 3.57 -1.99 -5.40
C CYS A 117 2.51 -3.04 -5.06
N ILE A 118 2.44 -3.49 -3.81
CA ILE A 118 1.37 -4.40 -3.36
C ILE A 118 0.00 -3.79 -3.63
N VAL A 119 -0.19 -2.51 -3.29
CA VAL A 119 -1.45 -1.80 -3.55
C VAL A 119 -1.73 -1.69 -5.04
N LEU A 120 -0.75 -1.27 -5.86
CA LEU A 120 -0.92 -1.13 -7.31
C LEU A 120 -1.24 -2.46 -7.99
N ILE A 121 -0.60 -3.56 -7.58
CA ILE A 121 -0.90 -4.91 -8.06
C ILE A 121 -2.34 -5.31 -7.70
N SER A 122 -2.75 -5.02 -6.46
CA SER A 122 -4.10 -5.32 -5.97
C SER A 122 -5.18 -4.49 -6.68
N GLU A 123 -4.84 -3.30 -7.17
CA GLU A 123 -5.67 -2.47 -8.06
C GLU A 123 -5.57 -2.86 -9.55
N ASN A 124 -4.87 -3.94 -9.89
CA ASN A 124 -4.60 -4.36 -11.27
C ASN A 124 -3.89 -3.29 -12.12
N GLN A 125 -3.09 -2.42 -11.50
CA GLN A 125 -2.28 -1.39 -12.15
C GLN A 125 -0.84 -1.89 -12.41
N LEU A 126 -0.71 -3.07 -13.04
CA LEU A 126 0.56 -3.78 -13.22
C LEU A 126 1.65 -2.94 -13.94
N PRO A 127 1.35 -2.21 -15.04
CA PRO A 127 2.36 -1.39 -15.72
C PRO A 127 2.89 -0.28 -14.81
N LYS A 128 2.02 0.29 -13.97
CA LYS A 128 2.40 1.34 -13.02
C LYS A 128 3.24 0.76 -11.89
N ALA A 129 2.89 -0.41 -11.37
CA ALA A 129 3.69 -1.12 -10.37
C ALA A 129 5.10 -1.43 -10.89
N LYS A 130 5.20 -1.96 -12.12
CA LYS A 130 6.48 -2.24 -12.78
C LYS A 130 7.34 -0.99 -12.93
N THR A 131 6.74 0.10 -13.41
CA THR A 131 7.43 1.40 -13.53
C THR A 131 7.87 1.92 -12.16
N PHE A 132 7.06 1.70 -11.12
CA PHE A 132 7.36 2.17 -9.77
C PHE A 132 8.61 1.49 -9.19
N ILE A 133 8.72 0.17 -9.35
CA ILE A 133 9.93 -0.58 -8.98
C ILE A 133 11.12 -0.09 -9.80
N GLN A 134 11.04 -0.14 -11.13
CA GLN A 134 12.16 0.14 -12.03
C GLN A 134 12.78 1.53 -11.85
N ARG A 135 12.00 2.53 -11.41
CA ARG A 135 12.49 3.90 -11.20
C ARG A 135 13.16 4.13 -9.85
N ASN A 136 12.84 3.33 -8.84
CA ASN A 136 13.29 3.57 -7.46
C ASN A 136 14.27 2.51 -6.96
N VAL A 137 14.42 1.40 -7.69
CA VAL A 137 15.19 0.25 -7.26
C VAL A 137 16.44 0.10 -8.10
N LYS A 138 17.59 -0.11 -7.43
CA LYS A 138 18.90 -0.40 -8.04
C LYS A 138 19.29 -1.86 -7.79
N ASP A 139 20.31 -2.35 -8.50
CA ASP A 139 20.70 -3.77 -8.59
C ASP A 139 20.94 -4.51 -7.26
N ASP A 140 21.12 -3.81 -6.13
CA ASP A 140 21.34 -4.40 -4.80
C ASP A 140 20.08 -4.34 -3.91
N THR A 141 18.93 -4.74 -4.46
CA THR A 141 17.63 -4.53 -3.83
C THR A 141 17.29 -5.54 -2.74
N ASN A 142 16.51 -5.08 -1.75
CA ASN A 142 15.67 -5.93 -0.91
C ASN A 142 14.98 -7.06 -1.69
N GLN A 143 15.24 -8.30 -1.27
CA GLN A 143 14.70 -9.54 -1.83
C GLN A 143 13.18 -9.50 -2.04
N ASP A 144 12.44 -8.85 -1.15
CA ASP A 144 10.98 -8.75 -1.22
C ASP A 144 10.53 -7.98 -2.48
N ILE A 145 11.26 -6.93 -2.87
CA ILE A 145 10.97 -6.14 -4.07
C ILE A 145 11.38 -6.92 -5.34
N SER A 146 12.51 -7.64 -5.29
CA SER A 146 12.93 -8.53 -6.39
C SER A 146 11.89 -9.61 -6.68
N CYS A 147 11.28 -10.19 -5.65
CA CYS A 147 10.17 -11.14 -5.80
C CYS A 147 8.93 -10.50 -6.46
N LEU A 148 8.56 -9.27 -6.08
CA LEU A 148 7.45 -8.55 -6.72
C LEU A 148 7.74 -8.27 -8.21
N LEU A 149 8.95 -7.84 -8.54
CA LEU A 149 9.35 -7.60 -9.93
C LEU A 149 9.33 -8.90 -10.75
N GLY A 150 9.80 -10.00 -10.17
CA GLY A 150 9.70 -11.33 -10.76
C GLY A 150 8.24 -11.66 -11.09
N ALA A 151 7.34 -11.57 -10.12
CA ALA A 151 5.92 -11.85 -10.31
C ALA A 151 5.28 -10.99 -11.42
N LEU A 152 5.65 -9.70 -11.51
CA LEU A 152 5.16 -8.77 -12.53
C LEU A 152 5.65 -9.07 -13.95
N ASN A 153 6.77 -9.77 -14.12
CA ASN A 153 7.31 -10.11 -15.44
C ASN A 153 6.70 -11.39 -16.04
N PHE A 154 5.97 -12.18 -15.25
CA PHE A 154 5.34 -13.43 -15.68
C PHE A 154 3.79 -13.35 -15.77
N GLN A 155 3.22 -12.15 -15.74
CA GLN A 155 1.79 -11.87 -15.98
C GLN A 155 1.58 -11.26 -17.35
#